data_AF-A0A1W6AIM8-F1
#
_entry.id   AF-A0A1W6AIM8-F1
#
_cell.length_a   1.000
_cell.length_b   1.000
_cell.length_c   1.000
_cell.angle_alpha   90.00
_cell.angle_beta   90.00
_cell.angle_gamma   90.00
#
_symmetry.space_group_name_H-M   'P 1'
#
loop_
_entity.id
_entity.type
_entity.pdbx_description
1 polymer ?
#
loop_
_entity_poly.entity_id
_entity_poly.type
_entity_poly.pdbx_seq_one_letter_code
_entity_poly.pdbx_strand_id
1 'polypeptide(L)'
;MFGQRLRELRNKKNISATALGKALGIAQTTISNWENSGYEPNYDMLVKISHYFGVSVDYLVGNDNDVNKNDISRLAKELYEDLDDLPEDERRDIEKGLLEYLEFLGYKLKKTKK
;
A
#
# COMPACT_ATOMS: atom_id res chain seq x y z
N MET A 1 -1.82 -6.37 -12.91
CA MET A 1 -1.23 -5.99 -11.60
C MET A 1 -0.97 -7.22 -10.74
N PHE A 2 -1.98 -8.06 -10.49
CA PHE A 2 -1.83 -9.34 -9.77
C PHE A 2 -0.71 -10.25 -10.32
N GLY A 3 -0.74 -10.55 -11.63
CA GLY A 3 0.21 -11.45 -12.26
C GLY A 3 1.67 -11.08 -12.06
N GLN A 4 1.98 -9.78 -12.10
CA GLN A 4 3.33 -9.27 -11.86
C GLN A 4 3.79 -9.57 -10.43
N ARG A 5 2.94 -9.28 -9.43
CA ARG A 5 3.27 -9.51 -8.01
C ARG A 5 3.40 -10.98 -7.68
N LEU A 6 2.53 -11.81 -8.25
CA LEU A 6 2.66 -13.25 -8.13
C LEU A 6 4.02 -13.74 -8.65
N ARG A 7 4.44 -13.25 -9.82
CA ARG A 7 5.74 -13.56 -10.41
C ARG A 7 6.90 -13.07 -9.54
N GLU A 8 6.80 -11.87 -8.98
CA GLU A 8 7.80 -11.29 -8.07
C GLU A 8 7.95 -12.14 -6.79
N LEU A 9 6.84 -12.49 -6.13
CA LEU A 9 6.84 -13.34 -4.95
C LEU A 9 7.45 -14.72 -5.25
N ARG A 10 7.07 -15.30 -6.39
CA ARG A 10 7.60 -16.58 -6.85
C ARG A 10 9.11 -16.52 -7.05
N ASN A 11 9.61 -15.47 -7.70
CA ASN A 11 11.03 -15.26 -7.93
C ASN A 11 11.79 -14.98 -6.61
N LYS A 12 11.20 -14.22 -5.68
CA LYS A 12 11.78 -13.95 -4.34
C LYS A 12 11.94 -15.23 -3.52
N LYS A 13 11.03 -16.19 -3.67
CA LYS A 13 11.11 -17.53 -3.07
C LYS A 13 11.98 -18.50 -3.89
N ASN A 14 12.50 -18.06 -5.04
CA ASN A 14 13.33 -18.81 -5.98
C ASN A 14 12.71 -20.14 -6.45
N ILE A 15 11.41 -20.14 -6.76
CA ILE A 15 10.69 -21.33 -7.24
C ILE A 15 10.20 -21.16 -8.68
N SER A 16 10.03 -22.27 -9.40
CA SER A 16 9.45 -22.27 -10.75
C SER A 16 7.92 -22.21 -10.71
N ALA A 17 7.30 -21.81 -11.83
CA ALA A 17 5.84 -21.84 -11.97
C ALA A 17 5.27 -23.25 -11.76
N THR A 18 6.01 -24.29 -12.18
CA THR A 18 5.66 -25.70 -11.93
C THR A 18 5.67 -26.04 -10.45
N ALA A 19 6.68 -25.57 -9.71
CA ALA A 19 6.78 -25.80 -8.27
C ALA A 19 5.66 -25.09 -7.50
N LEU A 20 5.33 -23.84 -7.90
CA LEU A 20 4.21 -23.10 -7.34
C LEU A 20 2.88 -23.79 -7.64
N GLY A 21 2.66 -24.23 -8.87
CA GLY A 21 1.46 -24.99 -9.26
C GLY A 21 1.28 -26.25 -8.41
N LYS A 22 2.34 -27.04 -8.21
CA LYS A 22 2.33 -28.20 -7.31
C LYS A 22 1.96 -27.83 -5.88
N ALA A 23 2.54 -26.76 -5.33
CA ALA A 23 2.23 -26.32 -3.97
C ALA A 23 0.78 -25.85 -3.81
N LEU A 24 0.20 -25.26 -4.85
CA LEU A 24 -1.18 -24.78 -4.86
C LEU A 24 -2.19 -25.83 -5.33
N GLY A 25 -1.74 -26.98 -5.84
CA GLY A 25 -2.59 -28.05 -6.35
C GLY A 25 -3.23 -27.75 -7.71
N ILE A 26 -2.53 -27.00 -8.56
CA ILE A 26 -3.02 -26.55 -9.88
C ILE A 26 -1.95 -26.74 -10.97
N ALA A 27 -2.38 -26.68 -12.23
CA ALA A 27 -1.47 -26.82 -13.36
C ALA A 27 -0.50 -25.62 -13.47
N GLN A 28 0.70 -25.89 -13.96
CA GLN A 28 1.70 -24.84 -14.25
C GLN A 28 1.16 -23.80 -15.25
N THR A 29 0.34 -24.24 -16.22
CA THR A 29 -0.31 -23.37 -17.20
C THR A 29 -1.21 -22.34 -16.54
N THR A 30 -1.90 -22.70 -15.46
CA THR A 30 -2.72 -21.77 -14.67
C THR A 30 -1.87 -20.65 -14.07
N ILE A 31 -0.72 -20.99 -13.47
CA ILE A 31 0.23 -19.99 -12.95
C ILE A 31 0.73 -19.08 -14.08
N SER A 32 1.12 -19.66 -15.21
CA SER A 32 1.61 -18.87 -16.34
C SER A 32 0.54 -17.94 -16.93
N ASN A 33 -0.72 -18.38 -16.99
CA ASN A 33 -1.84 -17.56 -17.43
C ASN A 33 -2.07 -16.38 -16.49
N TRP A 34 -1.96 -16.60 -15.18
CA TRP A 34 -2.04 -15.52 -14.19
C TRP A 34 -0.88 -14.53 -14.31
N GLU A 35 0.34 -15.02 -14.49
CA GLU A 35 1.53 -14.16 -14.55
C GLU A 35 1.64 -13.35 -15.84
N ASN A 36 1.12 -13.85 -16.98
CA ASN A 36 1.41 -13.27 -18.30
C ASN A 36 0.18 -12.92 -19.16
N SER A 37 -0.99 -13.51 -18.88
CA SER A 37 -2.14 -13.46 -19.82
C SER A 37 -3.35 -12.73 -19.25
N GLY A 38 -3.22 -12.07 -18.11
CA GLY A 38 -4.28 -11.27 -17.51
C GLY A 38 -5.45 -12.07 -16.92
N TYR A 39 -5.34 -13.39 -16.86
CA TYR A 39 -6.30 -14.21 -16.11
C TYR A 39 -6.08 -14.01 -14.61
N GLU A 40 -7.16 -14.11 -13.85
CA GLU A 40 -7.11 -13.93 -12.40
C GLU A 40 -7.59 -15.19 -11.67
N PRO A 41 -7.04 -15.49 -10.48
CA PRO A 41 -7.55 -16.54 -9.61
C PRO A 41 -8.94 -16.19 -9.07
N ASN A 42 -9.68 -17.20 -8.63
CA ASN A 42 -10.88 -16.98 -7.83
C ASN A 42 -10.52 -16.58 -6.38
N TYR A 43 -11.55 -16.22 -5.61
CA TYR A 43 -11.40 -15.81 -4.21
C TYR A 43 -10.64 -16.82 -3.34
N ASP A 44 -11.04 -18.10 -3.37
CA ASP A 44 -10.40 -19.13 -2.54
C ASP A 44 -8.92 -19.28 -2.86
N MET A 45 -8.56 -19.15 -4.13
CA MET A 45 -7.19 -19.24 -4.58
C MET A 45 -6.37 -18.01 -4.22
N LEU A 46 -6.96 -16.79 -4.22
CA LEU A 46 -6.29 -15.60 -3.69
C LEU A 46 -5.91 -15.79 -2.22
N VAL A 47 -6.82 -16.30 -1.40
CA VAL A 47 -6.55 -16.60 0.02
C VAL A 47 -5.49 -17.68 0.17
N LYS A 48 -5.51 -18.73 -0.68
CA LYS A 48 -4.49 -19.77 -0.64
C LYS A 48 -3.09 -19.24 -1.00
N ILE A 49 -3.02 -18.39 -2.01
CA ILE A 49 -1.78 -17.74 -2.44
C ILE A 49 -1.26 -16.80 -1.33
N SER A 50 -2.15 -16.04 -0.69
CA SER A 50 -1.79 -15.11 0.38
C SER A 50 -1.16 -15.84 1.56
N HIS A 51 -1.75 -16.95 2.00
CA HIS A 51 -1.18 -17.83 3.03
C HIS A 51 0.13 -18.49 2.60
N TYR A 52 0.25 -18.96 1.36
CA TYR A 52 1.47 -19.61 0.88
C TYR A 52 2.69 -18.68 0.87
N PHE A 53 2.47 -17.40 0.57
CA PHE A 53 3.53 -16.38 0.52
C PHE A 53 3.64 -15.53 1.79
N GLY A 54 2.69 -15.64 2.73
CA GLY A 54 2.67 -14.85 3.97
C GLY A 54 2.42 -13.36 3.73
N VAL A 55 1.54 -13.03 2.79
CA VAL A 55 1.16 -11.66 2.42
C VAL A 55 -0.35 -11.45 2.55
N SER A 56 -0.82 -10.20 2.55
CA SER A 56 -2.27 -9.92 2.49
C SER A 56 -2.84 -10.13 1.09
N VAL A 57 -4.15 -10.34 0.99
CA VAL A 57 -4.84 -10.38 -0.31
C VAL A 57 -4.75 -9.02 -1.00
N ASP A 58 -4.83 -7.91 -0.25
CA ASP A 58 -4.63 -6.55 -0.75
C ASP A 58 -3.28 -6.39 -1.48
N TYR A 59 -2.21 -6.93 -0.90
CA TYR A 59 -0.91 -6.99 -1.56
C TYR A 59 -0.93 -7.81 -2.84
N LEU A 60 -1.71 -8.88 -2.93
CA LEU A 60 -1.77 -9.63 -4.18
C LEU A 60 -2.49 -8.85 -5.29
N VAL A 61 -3.60 -8.19 -4.97
CA VAL A 61 -4.50 -7.62 -5.99
C VAL A 61 -4.16 -6.20 -6.43
N GLY A 62 -3.24 -5.51 -5.74
CA GLY A 62 -2.92 -4.13 -6.09
C GLY A 62 -3.32 -3.09 -5.05
N ASN A 63 -3.97 -3.52 -3.98
CA ASN A 63 -4.61 -2.66 -2.99
C ASN A 63 -3.76 -2.44 -1.73
N ASP A 64 -2.49 -2.82 -1.77
CA ASP A 64 -1.45 -2.45 -0.79
C ASP A 64 -0.89 -1.03 -1.00
N ASN A 65 -1.26 -0.36 -2.09
CA ASN A 65 -0.92 1.05 -2.30
C ASN A 65 -1.79 1.93 -1.38
N ASP A 66 -1.17 2.33 -0.28
CA ASP A 66 -1.16 3.71 0.23
C ASP A 66 -2.34 4.21 1.08
N VAL A 67 -2.53 3.59 2.25
CA VAL A 67 -2.91 4.39 3.44
C VAL A 67 -1.72 5.25 3.93
N ASN A 68 -0.56 5.20 3.25
CA ASN A 68 0.72 5.76 3.72
C ASN A 68 1.65 6.40 2.66
N LYS A 69 1.14 6.94 1.53
CA LYS A 69 1.95 7.80 0.62
C LYS A 69 1.53 9.26 0.56
N ASN A 70 1.18 9.80 1.71
CA ASN A 70 1.51 11.18 2.04
C ASN A 70 1.69 11.19 3.55
N ASP A 71 2.93 11.19 4.05
CA ASP A 71 3.19 11.34 5.48
C ASP A 71 2.38 12.52 6.05
N ILE A 72 2.26 13.60 5.26
CA ILE A 72 1.44 14.75 5.58
C ILE A 72 -0.05 14.40 5.73
N SER A 73 -0.63 13.57 4.86
CA SER A 73 -2.06 13.19 4.96
C SER A 73 -2.34 12.27 6.14
N ARG A 74 -1.41 11.36 6.48
CA ARG A 74 -1.51 10.56 7.70
C ARG A 74 -1.36 11.44 8.94
N LEU A 75 -0.33 12.27 9.00
CA LEU A 75 -0.08 13.19 10.11
C LEU A 75 -1.23 14.19 10.30
N ALA A 76 -1.81 14.68 9.21
CA ALA A 76 -2.99 15.56 9.27
C ALA A 76 -4.22 14.85 9.83
N LYS A 77 -4.37 13.55 9.52
CA LYS A 77 -5.46 12.74 10.07
C LYS A 77 -5.25 12.46 11.56
N GLU A 78 -4.06 12.04 11.96
CA GLU A 78 -3.69 11.83 13.38
C GLU A 78 -3.90 13.12 14.19
N LEU A 79 -3.41 14.25 13.66
CA LEU A 79 -3.60 15.56 14.27
C LEU A 79 -5.08 15.94 14.38
N TYR A 80 -5.89 15.67 13.34
CA TYR A 80 -7.32 15.97 13.38
C TYR A 80 -8.06 15.14 14.43
N GLU A 81 -7.74 13.86 14.56
CA GLU A 81 -8.30 12.97 15.59
C GLU A 81 -7.94 13.45 17.00
N ASP A 82 -6.69 13.88 17.23
CA ASP A 82 -6.24 14.42 18.52
C ASP A 82 -6.90 15.77 18.89
N LEU A 83 -7.28 16.57 17.88
CA LEU A 83 -7.91 17.87 18.07
C LEU A 83 -9.40 17.77 18.41
N ASP A 84 -10.09 16.69 18.04
CA ASP A 84 -11.56 16.59 18.19
C ASP A 84 -12.02 16.62 19.65
N ASP A 85 -11.14 16.23 20.58
CA ASP A 85 -11.38 16.27 22.02
C ASP A 85 -11.13 17.65 22.67
N LEU A 86 -10.66 18.64 21.91
CA LEU A 86 -10.32 19.98 22.42
C LEU A 86 -11.47 20.99 22.29
N PRO A 87 -11.55 21.98 23.20
CA PRO A 87 -12.44 23.13 23.05
C PRO A 87 -12.27 23.87 21.72
N GLU A 88 -13.36 24.43 21.19
CA GLU A 88 -13.38 25.18 19.92
C GLU A 88 -12.36 26.32 19.85
N ASP A 89 -12.15 27.04 20.94
CA ASP A 89 -11.19 28.14 21.03
C ASP A 89 -9.74 27.66 20.96
N GLU A 90 -9.40 26.57 21.66
CA GLU A 90 -8.07 25.95 21.58
C GLU A 90 -7.78 25.39 20.17
N ARG A 91 -8.78 24.76 19.53
CA ARG A 91 -8.65 24.29 18.15
C ARG A 91 -8.34 25.42 17.18
N ARG A 92 -9.02 26.57 17.29
CA ARG A 92 -8.81 27.74 16.43
C ARG A 92 -7.40 28.31 16.56
N ASP A 93 -6.88 28.37 17.79
CA ASP A 93 -5.52 28.87 18.03
C ASP A 93 -4.47 27.93 17.39
N ILE A 94 -4.69 26.62 17.48
CA ILE A 94 -3.81 25.63 16.85
C ILE A 94 -3.87 25.72 15.31
N GLU A 95 -5.07 25.79 14.73
CA GLU A 95 -5.24 25.95 13.28
C GLU A 95 -4.50 27.17 12.74
N LYS A 96 -4.62 28.31 13.43
CA LYS A 96 -3.91 29.53 13.08
C LYS A 96 -2.39 29.34 13.14
N GLY A 97 -1.87 28.74 14.21
CA GLY A 97 -0.43 28.48 14.36
C GLY A 97 0.13 27.55 13.27
N LEU A 98 -0.64 26.54 12.87
CA LEU A 98 -0.26 25.62 11.78
C LEU A 98 -0.17 26.35 10.44
N LEU A 99 -1.13 27.22 10.12
CA LEU A 99 -1.09 28.02 8.89
C LEU A 99 0.15 28.92 8.84
N GLU A 100 0.44 29.63 9.94
CA GLU A 100 1.63 30.48 10.05
C GLU A 100 2.93 29.68 9.85
N TYR A 101 3.01 28.48 10.43
CA TYR A 101 4.18 27.61 10.29
C TYR A 101 4.36 27.08 8.85
N LEU A 102 3.27 26.71 8.17
CA LEU A 102 3.31 26.26 6.78
C LEU A 102 3.77 27.37 5.83
N GLU A 103 3.31 28.61 6.05
CA GLU A 103 3.80 29.77 5.31
C GLU A 103 5.30 29.98 5.49
N PHE A 104 5.79 29.89 6.74
CA PHE A 104 7.22 29.97 7.06
C PHE A 104 8.04 28.89 6.35
N LEU A 105 7.59 27.63 6.37
CA LEU A 105 8.26 26.53 5.66
C LEU A 105 8.29 26.79 4.15
N GLY A 106 7.18 27.27 3.58
CA GLY A 106 7.09 27.65 2.17
C GLY A 106 8.11 28.74 1.80
N TYR A 107 8.30 29.74 2.65
CA TYR A 107 9.32 30.77 2.47
C TYR A 107 10.74 30.20 2.51
N LYS A 108 11.05 29.35 3.51
CA LYS A 108 12.37 28.73 3.68
C LYS A 108 12.76 27.88 2.47
N LEU A 109 11.84 27.05 1.97
CA LEU A 109 12.08 26.19 0.80
C LEU A 109 12.36 26.99 -0.48
N LYS A 110 11.70 28.14 -0.67
CA LYS A 110 11.95 29.05 -1.81
C LYS A 110 13.34 29.69 -1.73
N LYS A 111 13.84 29.98 -0.53
CA LYS A 111 15.20 30.52 -0.31
C LYS A 111 16.30 29.48 -0.54
N THR A 112 16.08 28.22 -0.17
CA THR A 112 17.09 27.15 -0.29
C THR A 112 17.28 26.66 -1.73
N LYS A 113 16.35 26.95 -2.64
CA LYS A 113 16.41 26.58 -4.07
C LYS A 113 17.02 27.66 -4.98
N LYS A 114 17.56 28.74 -4.40
CA LYS A 114 18.27 29.83 -5.09
C LYS A 114 19.77 29.73 -4.79
#